data_AF-M6G5G6-F1
#
_entry.id   AF-M6G5G6-F1
#
_cell.length_a   1.000
_cell.length_b   1.000
_cell.length_c   1.000
_cell.angle_alpha   90.00
_cell.angle_beta   90.00
_cell.angle_gamma   90.00
#
_symmetry.space_group_name_H-M   'P 1'
#
loop_
_entity.id
_entity.type
_entity.pdbx_description
1 polymer ?
#
loop_
_entity_poly.entity_id
_entity_poly.type
_entity_poly.pdbx_seq_one_letter_code
_entity_poly.pdbx_strand_id
1 'polypeptide(L)'
;MNLESNSRIRNVIHRFFLYFIFSLSGFYCALSEQSNLGVQEFQGITLDGQSVRLSEVKASRLILNVYGPNCVPCIKEIPALNYLYQEMQKDPKVQFYMAIDPSLFFDDSEVMSEDEMLTKAIPLVKDEIQKYKIQVPTILMKKPFRVSRTNSIITGTPETLLFKTKPLVLYYNFIGPISEEGNLERLSIDQKILFFKRMAGSS
;
A
#
# COMPACT_ATOMS: atom_id res chain seq x y z
N MET A 1 -46.50 51.20 -26.11
CA MET A 1 -45.36 50.83 -25.23
C MET A 1 -45.75 49.57 -24.47
N ASN A 2 -45.09 48.41 -24.67
CA ASN A 2 -44.94 47.30 -23.69
C ASN A 2 -44.52 45.94 -24.27
N LEU A 3 -44.36 45.77 -25.59
CA LEU A 3 -43.95 44.45 -26.17
C LEU A 3 -42.42 44.30 -26.34
N GLU A 4 -41.68 45.36 -26.64
CA GLU A 4 -40.21 45.27 -26.85
C GLU A 4 -39.41 45.15 -25.55
N SER A 5 -39.91 45.71 -24.44
CA SER A 5 -39.23 45.67 -23.14
C SER A 5 -39.13 44.23 -22.60
N ASN A 6 -40.17 43.42 -22.81
CA ASN A 6 -40.26 42.04 -22.32
C ASN A 6 -39.28 41.08 -23.01
N SER A 7 -38.99 41.33 -24.30
CA SER A 7 -38.02 40.57 -25.10
C SER A 7 -36.57 40.80 -24.64
N ARG A 8 -36.21 42.07 -24.37
CA ARG A 8 -34.87 42.45 -23.89
C ARG A 8 -34.56 41.87 -22.51
N ILE A 9 -35.52 41.93 -21.58
CA ILE A 9 -35.37 41.40 -20.22
C ILE A 9 -35.22 39.88 -20.25
N ARG A 10 -36.01 39.18 -21.08
CA ARG A 10 -35.91 37.72 -21.26
C ARG A 10 -34.53 37.29 -21.78
N ASN A 11 -33.95 38.04 -22.71
CA ASN A 11 -32.60 37.74 -23.25
C ASN A 11 -31.48 38.02 -22.25
N VAL A 12 -31.62 39.03 -21.38
CA VAL A 12 -30.65 39.30 -20.30
C VAL A 12 -30.70 38.21 -19.24
N ILE A 13 -31.90 37.80 -18.81
CA ILE A 13 -32.09 36.70 -17.86
C ILE A 13 -31.55 35.39 -18.43
N HIS A 14 -31.77 35.10 -19.72
CA HIS A 14 -31.27 33.88 -20.36
C HIS A 14 -29.74 33.86 -20.47
N ARG A 15 -29.11 35.03 -20.70
CA ARG A 15 -27.65 35.18 -20.68
C ARG A 15 -27.08 34.99 -19.27
N PHE A 16 -27.69 35.59 -18.25
CA PHE A 16 -27.30 35.38 -16.85
C PHE A 16 -27.46 33.92 -16.42
N PHE A 17 -28.53 33.25 -16.84
CA PHE A 17 -28.75 31.83 -16.55
C PHE A 17 -27.71 30.93 -17.24
N LEU A 18 -27.33 31.24 -18.48
CA LEU A 18 -26.26 30.54 -19.19
C LEU A 18 -24.89 30.75 -18.55
N TYR A 19 -24.57 31.97 -18.09
CA TYR A 19 -23.32 32.25 -17.35
C TYR A 19 -23.31 31.56 -15.98
N PHE A 20 -24.44 31.50 -15.29
CA PHE A 20 -24.56 30.80 -14.00
C PHE A 20 -24.35 29.29 -14.17
N ILE A 21 -24.96 28.66 -15.18
CA ILE A 21 -24.74 27.25 -15.50
C ILE A 21 -23.27 26.97 -15.88
N PHE A 22 -22.65 27.83 -16.70
CA PHE A 22 -21.24 27.69 -17.05
C PHE A 22 -20.32 27.82 -15.82
N SER A 23 -20.61 28.77 -14.91
CA SER A 23 -19.84 28.92 -13.68
C SER A 23 -20.00 27.74 -12.72
N LEU A 24 -21.20 27.17 -12.59
CA LEU A 24 -21.48 25.98 -11.78
C LEU A 24 -20.79 24.73 -12.33
N SER A 25 -20.69 24.58 -13.66
CA SER A 25 -19.98 23.44 -14.27
C SER A 25 -18.46 23.48 -14.08
N GLY A 26 -17.86 24.67 -13.85
CA GLY A 26 -16.43 24.85 -13.66
C GLY A 26 -15.90 24.43 -12.27
N PHE A 27 -16.79 24.29 -11.26
CA PHE A 27 -16.38 23.94 -9.89
C PHE A 27 -16.36 22.43 -9.59
N TYR A 28 -16.93 21.58 -10.46
CA TYR A 28 -17.08 20.14 -10.16
C TYR A 28 -16.00 19.23 -10.74
N CYS A 29 -15.02 19.75 -11.47
CA CYS A 29 -13.85 18.97 -11.88
C CYS A 29 -12.66 19.22 -10.93
N ALA A 30 -12.82 18.93 -9.65
CA ALA A 30 -11.67 18.58 -8.83
C ALA A 30 -11.21 17.19 -9.30
N LEU A 31 -10.04 17.10 -9.94
CA LEU A 31 -9.41 15.82 -10.31
C LEU A 31 -9.29 14.99 -9.02
N SER A 32 -10.13 13.97 -8.85
CA SER A 32 -9.95 13.05 -7.73
C SER A 32 -8.71 12.22 -8.01
N GLU A 33 -7.77 12.17 -7.05
CA GLU A 33 -6.64 11.24 -7.11
C GLU A 33 -7.22 9.85 -7.44
N GLN A 34 -6.64 9.14 -8.40
CA GLN A 34 -7.03 7.79 -8.81
C GLN A 34 -5.93 6.82 -8.43
N SER A 35 -6.29 5.55 -8.25
CA SER A 35 -5.28 4.51 -8.03
C SER A 35 -4.37 4.36 -9.24
N ASN A 36 -3.12 3.99 -8.98
CA ASN A 36 -2.07 3.84 -9.97
C ASN A 36 -1.60 2.39 -10.08
N LEU A 37 -0.97 2.05 -11.21
CA LEU A 37 -0.18 0.83 -11.36
C LEU A 37 -0.92 -0.50 -11.07
N GLY A 38 -2.26 -0.50 -11.15
CA GLY A 38 -3.07 -1.70 -10.95
C GLY A 38 -3.17 -2.20 -9.50
N VAL A 39 -2.74 -1.40 -8.51
CA VAL A 39 -2.65 -1.86 -7.10
C VAL A 39 -4.01 -2.06 -6.41
N GLN A 40 -5.12 -1.62 -7.01
CA GLN A 40 -6.46 -1.79 -6.43
C GLN A 40 -6.89 -3.23 -6.21
N GLU A 41 -6.38 -4.14 -7.04
CA GLU A 41 -6.70 -5.56 -6.98
C GLU A 41 -5.81 -6.32 -5.99
N PHE A 42 -4.87 -5.64 -5.33
CA PHE A 42 -4.02 -6.29 -4.34
C PHE A 42 -4.85 -6.72 -3.14
N GLN A 43 -4.80 -8.03 -2.91
CA GLN A 43 -5.48 -8.71 -1.82
C GLN A 43 -4.64 -9.92 -1.38
N GLY A 44 -4.95 -10.42 -0.19
CA GLY A 44 -4.30 -11.59 0.39
C GLY A 44 -5.13 -12.19 1.50
N ILE A 45 -4.52 -13.10 2.23
CA ILE A 45 -5.08 -13.67 3.45
C ILE A 45 -4.11 -13.54 4.61
N THR A 46 -4.63 -13.32 5.81
CA THR A 46 -3.87 -13.48 7.05
C THR A 46 -3.57 -14.97 7.30
N LEU A 47 -2.69 -15.25 8.26
CA LEU A 47 -2.30 -16.63 8.61
C LEU A 47 -3.39 -17.45 9.32
N ASP A 48 -4.49 -16.80 9.73
CA ASP A 48 -5.73 -17.41 10.20
C ASP A 48 -6.82 -17.47 9.11
N GLY A 49 -6.51 -17.07 7.87
CA GLY A 49 -7.37 -17.23 6.69
C GLY A 49 -8.34 -16.08 6.43
N GLN A 50 -8.25 -14.96 7.16
CA GLN A 50 -9.10 -13.79 6.90
C GLN A 50 -8.65 -13.09 5.63
N SER A 51 -9.60 -12.77 4.75
CA SER A 51 -9.32 -12.02 3.53
C SER A 51 -8.99 -10.57 3.84
N VAL A 52 -7.95 -10.04 3.21
CA VAL A 52 -7.55 -8.63 3.30
C VAL A 52 -7.43 -8.06 1.90
N ARG A 53 -8.23 -7.03 1.59
CA ARG A 53 -8.07 -6.22 0.37
C ARG A 53 -7.38 -4.90 0.74
N LEU A 54 -6.26 -4.59 0.10
CA LEU A 54 -5.45 -3.42 0.51
C LEU A 54 -6.19 -2.10 0.29
N SER A 55 -7.06 -2.03 -0.72
CA SER A 55 -7.88 -0.85 -1.03
C SER A 55 -9.01 -0.61 -0.03
N GLU A 56 -9.32 -1.57 0.84
CA GLU A 56 -10.34 -1.46 1.88
C GLU A 56 -9.74 -1.13 3.26
N VAL A 57 -8.42 -1.02 3.36
CA VAL A 57 -7.74 -0.65 4.60
C VAL A 57 -8.24 0.72 5.09
N LYS A 58 -8.74 0.74 6.33
CA LYS A 58 -9.36 1.94 6.92
C LYS A 58 -8.36 3.05 7.25
N ALA A 59 -7.16 2.66 7.67
CA ALA A 59 -6.04 3.57 7.96
C ALA A 59 -5.71 4.38 6.71
N SER A 60 -5.37 5.66 6.86
CA SER A 60 -5.12 6.56 5.72
C SER A 60 -3.81 6.27 4.97
N ARG A 61 -2.86 5.61 5.65
CA ARG A 61 -1.57 5.19 5.14
C ARG A 61 -1.43 3.69 5.33
N LEU A 62 -0.84 3.04 4.34
CA LEU A 62 -0.51 1.62 4.39
C LEU A 62 0.96 1.44 4.04
N ILE A 63 1.66 0.68 4.86
CA ILE A 63 3.04 0.24 4.68
C ILE A 63 2.99 -1.25 4.40
N LEU A 64 3.62 -1.66 3.29
CA LEU A 64 3.69 -3.05 2.87
C LEU A 64 5.15 -3.43 2.64
N ASN A 65 5.78 -4.09 3.61
CA ASN A 65 7.13 -4.64 3.44
C ASN A 65 7.02 -6.02 2.81
N VAL A 66 7.66 -6.23 1.67
CA VAL A 66 7.66 -7.48 0.92
C VAL A 66 8.83 -8.34 1.39
N TYR A 67 8.50 -9.44 2.05
CA TYR A 67 9.43 -10.43 2.56
C TYR A 67 9.52 -11.64 1.64
N GLY A 68 10.67 -12.29 1.58
CA GLY A 68 10.85 -13.56 0.89
C GLY A 68 11.65 -14.57 1.72
N PRO A 69 11.38 -15.88 1.59
CA PRO A 69 12.19 -16.92 2.23
C PRO A 69 13.63 -16.92 1.70
N ASN A 70 14.57 -17.40 2.52
CA ASN A 70 16.01 -17.47 2.18
C ASN A 70 16.63 -16.13 1.77
N CYS A 71 15.97 -15.01 2.07
CA CYS A 71 16.44 -13.67 1.82
C CYS A 71 17.26 -13.16 3.01
N VAL A 72 18.59 -13.31 2.94
CA VAL A 72 19.50 -12.82 3.99
C VAL A 72 19.27 -11.34 4.36
N PRO A 73 19.15 -10.39 3.40
CA PRO A 73 18.88 -9.00 3.76
C PRO A 73 17.51 -8.82 4.44
N CYS A 74 16.48 -9.58 4.06
CA CYS A 74 15.17 -9.55 4.72
C CYS A 74 15.28 -9.98 6.19
N ILE A 75 16.04 -11.06 6.46
CA ILE A 75 16.26 -11.57 7.81
C ILE A 75 17.01 -10.54 8.67
N LYS A 76 18.02 -9.89 8.10
CA LYS A 76 18.78 -8.82 8.79
C LYS A 76 17.95 -7.56 9.05
N GLU A 77 16.91 -7.31 8.26
CA GLU A 77 16.02 -6.16 8.41
C GLU A 77 15.01 -6.34 9.56
N ILE A 78 14.77 -7.57 10.04
CA ILE A 78 13.71 -7.85 11.03
C ILE A 78 13.81 -6.99 12.31
N PRO A 79 14.99 -6.75 12.93
CA PRO A 79 15.08 -5.86 14.09
C PRO A 79 14.58 -4.44 13.79
N ALA A 80 14.95 -3.89 12.63
CA ALA A 80 14.50 -2.59 12.16
C ALA A 80 12.98 -2.58 11.88
N LEU A 81 12.44 -3.61 11.22
CA LEU A 81 11.01 -3.73 10.94
C LEU A 81 10.18 -3.84 12.22
N ASN A 82 10.63 -4.64 13.19
CA ASN A 82 9.97 -4.75 14.48
C ASN A 82 9.98 -3.41 15.23
N TYR A 83 11.11 -2.70 15.24
CA TYR A 83 11.20 -1.36 15.83
C TYR A 83 10.23 -0.39 15.16
N LEU A 84 10.23 -0.32 13.82
CA LEU A 84 9.34 0.54 13.05
C LEU A 84 7.87 0.20 13.29
N TYR A 85 7.52 -1.08 13.34
CA TYR A 85 6.16 -1.52 13.61
C TYR A 85 5.68 -1.06 14.98
N GLN A 86 6.47 -1.25 16.04
CA GLN A 86 6.14 -0.80 17.39
C GLN A 86 5.95 0.73 17.48
N GLU A 87 6.71 1.49 16.69
CA GLU A 87 6.55 2.95 16.60
C GLU A 87 5.30 3.35 15.81
N MET A 88 5.06 2.72 14.67
CA MET A 88 4.03 3.12 13.71
C MET A 88 2.64 2.68 14.11
N GLN A 89 2.48 1.53 14.78
CA GLN A 89 1.19 1.07 15.29
C GLN A 89 0.59 2.01 16.34
N LYS A 90 1.37 2.94 16.89
CA LYS A 90 0.89 3.98 17.81
C LYS A 90 0.02 5.02 17.11
N ASP A 91 0.19 5.20 15.79
CA ASP A 91 -0.67 6.07 14.99
C ASP A 91 -1.77 5.25 14.29
N PRO A 92 -3.05 5.41 14.69
CA PRO A 92 -4.15 4.68 14.05
C PRO A 92 -4.36 5.03 12.57
N LYS A 93 -3.69 6.08 12.05
CA LYS A 93 -3.72 6.45 10.65
C LYS A 93 -2.80 5.62 9.77
N VAL A 94 -1.93 4.79 10.36
CA VAL A 94 -0.96 3.94 9.69
C VAL A 94 -1.30 2.47 9.92
N GLN A 95 -1.45 1.71 8.84
CA GLN A 95 -1.45 0.25 8.88
C GLN A 95 -0.12 -0.26 8.34
N PHE A 96 0.46 -1.26 8.99
CA PHE A 96 1.71 -1.88 8.54
C PHE A 96 1.52 -3.39 8.46
N TYR A 97 1.81 -3.95 7.28
CA TYR A 97 1.85 -5.38 7.03
C TYR A 97 3.20 -5.82 6.45
N MET A 98 3.56 -7.05 6.77
CA MET A 98 4.53 -7.82 6.00
C MET A 98 3.77 -8.63 4.95
N ALA A 99 4.05 -8.37 3.67
CA ALA A 99 3.51 -9.12 2.55
C ALA A 99 4.47 -10.21 2.13
N ILE A 100 3.92 -11.38 1.82
CA ILE A 100 4.68 -12.50 1.29
C ILE A 100 3.99 -12.97 0.02
N ASP A 101 4.75 -13.08 -1.07
CA ASP A 101 4.33 -13.84 -2.25
C ASP A 101 4.59 -15.33 -2.00
N PRO A 102 3.55 -16.17 -1.86
CA PRO A 102 3.70 -17.60 -1.57
C PRO A 102 4.53 -18.35 -2.61
N SER A 103 4.57 -17.87 -3.86
CA SER A 103 5.34 -18.53 -4.93
C SER A 103 6.84 -18.55 -4.65
N LEU A 104 7.35 -17.65 -3.80
CA LEU A 104 8.76 -17.61 -3.41
C LEU A 104 9.21 -18.81 -2.56
N PHE A 105 8.28 -19.58 -1.99
CA PHE A 105 8.60 -20.77 -1.20
C PHE A 105 8.76 -22.04 -2.04
N PHE A 106 8.33 -22.03 -3.30
CA PHE A 106 8.18 -23.24 -4.09
C PHE A 106 8.76 -23.08 -5.50
N ASP A 107 9.69 -23.96 -5.86
CA ASP A 107 10.29 -23.97 -7.20
C ASP A 107 9.25 -24.27 -8.30
N ASP A 108 8.28 -25.13 -8.01
CA ASP A 108 7.21 -25.56 -8.94
C ASP A 108 5.92 -24.71 -8.82
N SER A 109 6.03 -23.45 -8.39
CA SER A 109 4.87 -22.57 -8.13
C SER A 109 3.95 -22.32 -9.34
N GLU A 110 4.43 -22.55 -10.57
CA GLU A 110 3.63 -22.33 -11.80
C GLU A 110 2.54 -23.38 -12.01
N VAL A 111 2.74 -24.60 -11.49
CA VAL A 111 1.80 -25.72 -11.64
C VAL A 111 0.90 -25.91 -10.42
N MET A 112 1.20 -25.23 -9.31
CA MET A 112 0.40 -25.28 -8.09
C MET A 112 -0.80 -24.34 -8.18
N SER A 113 -1.95 -24.79 -7.67
CA SER A 113 -3.10 -23.90 -7.49
C SER A 113 -2.82 -22.85 -6.40
N GLU A 114 -3.49 -21.70 -6.47
CA GLU A 114 -3.32 -20.63 -5.47
C GLU A 114 -3.68 -21.13 -4.06
N ASP A 115 -4.80 -21.84 -3.91
CA ASP A 115 -5.24 -22.36 -2.60
C ASP A 115 -4.25 -23.39 -2.03
N GLU A 116 -3.65 -24.22 -2.87
CA GLU A 116 -2.63 -25.17 -2.44
C GLU A 116 -1.36 -24.46 -1.98
N MET A 117 -0.89 -23.46 -2.75
CA MET A 117 0.28 -22.65 -2.36
C MET A 117 0.05 -21.93 -1.04
N LEU A 118 -1.11 -21.29 -0.87
CA LEU A 118 -1.47 -20.61 0.38
C LEU A 118 -1.49 -21.59 1.55
N THR A 119 -2.14 -22.74 1.39
CA THR A 119 -2.24 -23.77 2.44
C THR A 119 -0.86 -24.27 2.87
N LYS A 120 0.03 -24.54 1.91
CA LYS A 120 1.40 -25.02 2.18
C LYS A 120 2.32 -23.92 2.73
N ALA A 121 2.13 -22.66 2.33
CA ALA A 121 2.96 -21.54 2.78
C ALA A 121 2.67 -21.11 4.22
N ILE A 122 1.42 -21.22 4.71
CA ILE A 122 1.06 -20.84 6.08
C ILE A 122 1.98 -21.45 7.16
N PRO A 123 2.21 -22.78 7.23
CA PRO A 123 3.09 -23.34 8.24
C PRO A 123 4.54 -22.86 8.09
N LEU A 124 5.05 -22.74 6.86
CA LEU A 124 6.42 -22.26 6.60
C LEU A 124 6.62 -20.81 7.08
N VAL A 125 5.63 -19.96 6.84
CA VAL A 125 5.67 -18.56 7.30
C VAL A 125 5.55 -18.49 8.83
N LYS A 126 4.74 -19.34 9.46
CA LYS A 126 4.68 -19.41 10.93
C LYS A 126 6.03 -19.81 11.53
N ASP A 127 6.74 -20.75 10.91
CA ASP A 127 8.07 -21.16 11.33
C ASP A 127 9.08 -20.00 11.21
N GLU A 128 9.06 -19.26 10.10
CA GLU A 128 9.89 -18.06 9.90
C GLU A 128 9.59 -16.97 10.94
N ILE A 129 8.30 -16.70 11.21
CA ILE A 129 7.87 -15.74 12.24
C ILE A 129 8.41 -16.13 13.62
N GLN A 130 8.30 -17.41 13.99
CA GLN A 130 8.81 -17.91 15.27
C GLN A 130 10.34 -17.82 15.33
N LYS A 131 11.02 -18.27 14.28
CA LYS A 131 12.48 -18.35 14.20
C LYS A 131 13.13 -16.96 14.27
N TYR A 132 12.62 -16.00 13.51
CA TYR A 132 13.19 -14.65 13.43
C TYR A 132 12.49 -13.64 14.34
N LYS A 133 11.48 -14.07 15.10
CA LYS A 133 10.72 -13.24 16.04
C LYS A 133 10.08 -12.03 15.34
N ILE A 134 9.46 -12.27 14.19
CA ILE A 134 8.77 -11.26 13.41
C ILE A 134 7.52 -10.83 14.18
N GLN A 135 7.34 -9.53 14.39
CA GLN A 135 6.19 -8.96 15.10
C GLN A 135 5.17 -8.33 14.16
N VAL A 136 5.59 -8.01 12.93
CA VAL A 136 4.75 -7.35 11.94
C VAL A 136 3.64 -8.32 11.48
N PRO A 137 2.36 -7.91 11.50
CA PRO A 137 1.27 -8.74 11.02
C PRO A 137 1.50 -9.12 9.55
N THR A 138 1.41 -10.42 9.26
CA THR A 138 1.82 -10.99 7.97
C THR A 138 0.61 -11.39 7.13
N ILE A 139 0.66 -11.07 5.84
CA ILE A 139 -0.35 -11.41 4.84
C ILE A 139 0.32 -12.22 3.73
N LEU A 140 -0.28 -13.37 3.39
CA LEU A 140 0.03 -14.10 2.17
C LEU A 140 -0.75 -13.48 1.02
N MET A 141 -0.04 -12.88 0.07
CA MET A 141 -0.63 -12.17 -1.04
C MET A 141 -1.13 -13.15 -2.12
N LYS A 142 -2.24 -12.77 -2.76
CA LYS A 142 -2.84 -13.48 -3.90
C LYS A 142 -2.53 -12.77 -5.20
N LYS A 143 -2.72 -13.43 -6.34
CA LYS A 143 -2.64 -12.77 -7.64
C LYS A 143 -3.63 -11.58 -7.69
N PRO A 144 -3.28 -10.46 -8.33
CA PRO A 144 -2.14 -10.25 -9.23
C PRO A 144 -0.83 -9.84 -8.53
N PHE A 145 -0.77 -9.78 -7.19
CA PHE A 145 0.49 -9.50 -6.50
C PHE A 145 1.50 -10.62 -6.78
N ARG A 146 2.70 -10.25 -7.23
CA ARG A 146 3.81 -11.18 -7.47
C ARG A 146 5.14 -10.46 -7.33
N VAL A 147 6.18 -11.13 -6.85
CA VAL A 147 7.56 -10.64 -6.94
C VAL A 147 8.15 -11.10 -8.26
N SER A 148 8.47 -10.16 -9.16
CA SER A 148 9.03 -10.46 -10.48
C SER A 148 9.80 -9.27 -11.04
N ARG A 149 10.98 -9.53 -11.62
CA ARG A 149 11.81 -8.49 -12.24
C ARG A 149 11.28 -7.95 -13.56
N THR A 150 10.38 -8.67 -14.23
CA THR A 150 9.96 -8.36 -15.60
C THR A 150 8.50 -7.96 -15.72
N ASN A 151 7.63 -8.55 -14.90
CA ASN A 151 6.17 -8.46 -15.08
C ASN A 151 5.44 -8.00 -13.81
N SER A 152 6.14 -7.35 -12.88
CA SER A 152 5.54 -6.83 -11.65
C SER A 152 6.15 -5.48 -11.27
N ILE A 153 5.39 -4.70 -10.49
CA ILE A 153 5.89 -3.49 -9.84
C ILE A 153 6.80 -3.81 -8.64
N ILE A 154 6.68 -5.02 -8.10
CA ILE A 154 7.52 -5.52 -7.00
C ILE A 154 8.64 -6.35 -7.62
N THR A 155 9.86 -5.84 -7.50
CA THR A 155 11.00 -6.33 -8.30
C THR A 155 11.91 -7.28 -7.53
N GLY A 156 11.83 -7.28 -6.20
CA GLY A 156 12.60 -8.17 -5.35
C GLY A 156 12.19 -8.11 -3.88
N THR A 157 13.04 -8.69 -3.04
CA THR A 157 12.91 -8.67 -1.58
C THR A 157 14.27 -8.38 -0.91
N PRO A 158 14.29 -7.64 0.22
CA PRO A 158 13.16 -6.92 0.78
C PRO A 158 12.85 -5.67 -0.08
N GLU A 159 11.59 -5.28 -0.12
CA GLU A 159 11.10 -4.07 -0.80
C GLU A 159 9.93 -3.50 0.00
N THR A 160 9.90 -2.19 0.28
CA THR A 160 8.80 -1.59 1.07
C THR A 160 8.01 -0.58 0.27
N LEU A 161 6.72 -0.84 0.11
CA LEU A 161 5.77 -0.01 -0.60
C LEU A 161 4.99 0.86 0.38
N LEU A 162 4.87 2.15 0.06
CA LEU A 162 4.09 3.10 0.84
C LEU A 162 2.87 3.59 0.05
N PHE A 163 1.69 3.42 0.65
CA PHE A 163 0.41 3.75 0.03
C PHE A 163 -0.37 4.81 0.81
N LYS A 164 -1.07 5.69 0.08
CA LYS A 164 -2.31 6.30 0.58
C LYS A 164 -3.44 5.30 0.28
N THR A 165 -4.49 5.22 1.10
CA THR A 165 -5.53 4.16 0.95
C THR A 165 -6.85 4.64 0.37
N LYS A 166 -7.09 5.95 0.26
CA LYS A 166 -8.34 6.53 -0.26
C LYS A 166 -8.07 7.68 -1.24
N PRO A 167 -7.84 7.39 -2.53
CA PRO A 167 -7.74 6.06 -3.17
C PRO A 167 -6.44 5.31 -2.78
N LEU A 168 -6.37 4.00 -3.08
CA LEU A 168 -5.13 3.24 -2.92
C LEU A 168 -4.09 3.70 -3.96
N VAL A 169 -3.08 4.44 -3.53
CA VAL A 169 -2.05 5.00 -4.41
C VAL A 169 -0.69 4.68 -3.84
N LEU A 170 0.11 3.95 -4.60
CA LEU A 170 1.52 3.75 -4.33
C LEU A 170 2.23 5.08 -4.58
N TYR A 171 2.73 5.72 -3.53
CA TYR A 171 3.43 7.02 -3.64
C TYR A 171 4.94 6.90 -3.43
N TYR A 172 5.42 5.79 -2.87
CA TYR A 172 6.85 5.55 -2.72
C TYR A 172 7.18 4.06 -2.65
N ASN A 173 8.33 3.68 -3.21
CA ASN A 173 8.87 2.33 -3.18
C ASN A 173 10.33 2.34 -2.70
N PHE A 174 10.61 1.65 -1.61
CA PHE A 174 11.96 1.41 -1.09
C PHE A 174 12.47 0.06 -1.58
N ILE A 175 13.41 0.07 -2.51
CA ILE A 175 14.08 -1.16 -2.99
C ILE A 175 15.23 -1.50 -2.05
N GLY A 176 15.24 -2.74 -1.54
CA GLY A 176 16.20 -3.20 -0.55
C GLY A 176 15.76 -2.91 0.89
N PRO A 177 16.60 -3.27 1.88
CA PRO A 177 16.24 -3.13 3.29
C PRO A 177 16.24 -1.65 3.68
N ILE A 178 15.25 -1.26 4.49
CA ILE A 178 15.17 0.04 5.16
C ILE A 178 16.43 0.22 6.02
N SER A 179 16.77 -0.77 6.86
CA SER A 179 18.05 -0.83 7.56
C SER A 179 18.39 -2.28 7.95
N GLU A 180 19.68 -2.62 7.93
CA GLU A 180 20.21 -3.89 8.47
C GLU A 180 20.79 -3.73 9.88
N GLU A 181 20.60 -2.57 10.52
CA GLU A 181 21.05 -2.33 11.90
C GLU A 181 20.26 -3.20 12.87
N GLY A 182 20.98 -4.01 13.66
CA GLY A 182 20.40 -4.93 14.64
C GLY A 182 20.39 -4.37 16.06
N ASN A 183 21.17 -3.32 16.33
CA ASN A 183 21.23 -2.69 17.64
C ASN A 183 20.09 -1.67 17.83
N LEU A 184 19.22 -1.93 18.80
CA LEU A 184 18.04 -1.12 19.09
C LEU A 184 18.34 0.34 19.42
N GLU A 185 19.46 0.63 20.09
CA GLU A 185 19.85 2.00 20.46
C GLU A 185 20.23 2.80 19.21
N ARG A 186 20.92 2.15 18.25
CA ARG A 186 21.34 2.75 16.99
C ARG A 186 20.20 2.97 16.01
N LEU A 187 19.15 2.14 16.05
CA LEU A 187 17.97 2.31 15.19
C LEU A 187 17.30 3.68 15.37
N SER A 188 17.33 4.25 16.58
CA SER A 188 16.72 5.57 16.85
C SER A 188 17.42 6.74 16.15
N ILE A 189 18.70 6.58 15.80
CA ILE A 189 19.53 7.59 15.14
C ILE A 189 19.94 7.21 13.71
N ASP A 190 19.54 6.02 13.25
CA ASP A 190 19.78 5.54 11.90
C ASP A 190 19.08 6.45 10.88
N GLN A 191 19.85 7.01 9.95
CA GLN A 191 19.35 7.99 8.99
C GLN A 191 18.32 7.40 8.02
N LYS A 192 18.43 6.12 7.66
CA LYS A 192 17.44 5.46 6.80
C LYS A 192 16.14 5.23 7.54
N ILE A 193 16.20 4.86 8.82
CA ILE A 193 15.02 4.75 9.70
C ILE A 193 14.32 6.10 9.84
N LEU A 194 15.08 7.17 10.13
CA LEU A 194 14.54 8.52 10.25
C LEU A 194 13.90 9.00 8.93
N PHE A 195 14.56 8.75 7.81
CA PHE A 195 14.02 9.05 6.49
C PHE A 195 12.73 8.26 6.22
N PHE A 196 12.72 6.97 6.49
CA PHE A 196 11.54 6.11 6.32
C PHE A 196 10.36 6.60 7.14
N LYS A 197 10.55 6.93 8.43
CA LYS A 197 9.48 7.46 9.30
C LYS A 197 8.83 8.72 8.69
N ARG A 198 9.64 9.66 8.21
CA ARG A 198 9.15 10.87 7.53
C ARG A 198 8.33 10.54 6.28
N MET A 199 8.83 9.62 5.46
CA MET A 199 8.13 9.21 4.22
C MET A 199 6.82 8.49 4.51
N ALA A 200 6.79 7.63 5.53
CA ALA A 200 5.60 6.90 5.98
C ALA A 200 4.52 7.79 6.63
N GLY A 201 4.84 9.06 6.90
CA GLY A 201 3.92 10.03 7.53
C GLY A 201 3.92 9.96 9.05
N SER A 202 4.93 9.34 9.67
CA SER A 202 5.18 9.38 11.11
C SER A 202 6.18 10.50 11.39
N SER A 203 5.67 11.68 11.73
CA SER A 203 6.46 12.86 12.13
C SER A 203 5.89 13.48 13.39
#